data_AF-A0A940UKR2-F1
#
_entry.id   AF-A0A940UKR2-F1
#
_cell.length_a   1.000
_cell.length_b   1.000
_cell.length_c   1.000
_cell.angle_alpha   90.00
_cell.angle_beta   90.00
_cell.angle_gamma   90.00
#
_symmetry.space_group_name_H-M   'P 1'
#
loop_
_entity.id
_entity.type
_entity.pdbx_description
1 polymer ?
#
loop_
_entity_poly.entity_id
_entity_poly.type
_entity_poly.pdbx_seq_one_letter_code
_entity_poly.pdbx_strand_id
1 'polypeptide(L)'
;MPKRMSAREARDKFADLVGSVHYGGEEIIVERSGRPVAAVIPVTTYERLVAERRARFEVLDRIRSRLPELSPEEIEADVTKVVTRVRRKSAPRRP
;
A
#
# COMPACT_ATOMS: atom_id res chain seq x y z
N MET A 1 0.74 -16.74 8.39
CA MET A 1 0.86 -15.43 9.09
C MET A 1 2.35 -15.16 9.26
N PRO A 2 2.84 -13.92 9.03
CA PRO A 2 4.26 -13.64 9.16
C PRO A 2 4.69 -13.83 10.61
N LYS A 3 5.87 -14.43 10.80
CA LYS A 3 6.46 -14.62 12.13
C LYS A 3 6.72 -13.25 12.76
N ARG A 4 6.69 -13.17 14.08
CA ARG A 4 6.96 -11.94 14.81
C ARG A 4 8.16 -12.15 15.71
N MET A 5 9.00 -11.12 15.82
CA MET A 5 10.13 -11.14 16.73
C MET A 5 10.44 -9.73 17.23
N SER A 6 11.02 -9.63 18.42
CA SER A 6 11.45 -8.32 18.93
C SER A 6 12.67 -7.79 18.19
N ALA A 7 12.85 -6.46 18.18
CA ALA A 7 14.03 -5.82 17.62
C ALA A 7 15.33 -6.28 18.32
N ARG A 8 15.24 -6.66 19.60
CA ARG A 8 16.38 -7.24 20.34
C ARG A 8 16.75 -8.62 19.77
N GLU A 9 15.78 -9.51 19.61
CA GLU A 9 16.02 -10.84 19.04
C GLU A 9 16.50 -10.76 17.59
N ALA A 10 15.93 -9.86 16.79
CA ALA A 10 16.35 -9.66 15.41
C ALA A 10 17.83 -9.24 15.31
N ARG A 11 18.29 -8.38 16.23
CA ARG A 11 19.69 -7.97 16.31
C ARG A 11 20.58 -9.13 16.78
N ASP A 12 20.14 -9.86 17.82
CA ASP A 12 20.94 -10.92 18.44
C ASP A 12 21.04 -12.17 17.51
N LYS A 13 20.07 -12.37 16.60
CA LYS A 13 20.00 -13.52 15.67
C LYS A 13 19.98 -13.10 14.19
N PHE A 14 20.67 -12.02 13.85
CA PHE A 14 20.56 -11.42 12.52
C PHE A 14 20.94 -12.37 11.37
N ALA A 15 22.02 -13.13 11.53
CA ALA A 15 22.48 -14.07 10.50
C ALA A 15 21.45 -15.17 10.21
N ASP A 16 20.90 -15.79 11.26
CA ASP A 16 19.88 -16.83 11.15
C ASP A 16 18.59 -16.27 10.53
N LEU A 17 18.19 -15.06 10.93
CA LEU A 17 17.05 -14.34 10.39
C LEU A 17 17.20 -14.11 8.88
N VAL A 18 18.35 -13.61 8.43
CA VAL A 18 18.60 -13.41 7.00
C VAL A 18 18.64 -14.74 6.26
N GLY A 19 19.23 -15.77 6.86
CA GLY A 19 19.25 -17.13 6.30
C GLY A 19 17.86 -17.72 6.13
N SER A 20 16.99 -17.61 7.14
CA SER A 20 15.63 -18.14 7.08
C SER A 20 14.76 -17.40 6.06
N VAL A 21 14.95 -16.08 5.92
CA VAL A 21 14.27 -15.27 4.91
C VAL A 21 14.78 -15.63 3.51
N HIS A 22 16.10 -15.71 3.31
CA HIS A 22 16.68 -15.93 1.99
C HIS A 22 16.45 -17.35 1.46
N TYR A 23 16.72 -18.37 2.29
CA TYR A 23 16.63 -19.78 1.87
C TYR A 23 15.27 -20.41 2.20
N GLY A 24 14.63 -20.00 3.30
CA GLY A 24 13.34 -20.52 3.74
C GLY A 24 12.13 -19.76 3.20
N GLY A 25 12.34 -18.60 2.57
CA GLY A 25 11.26 -17.75 2.07
C GLY A 25 10.39 -17.14 3.18
N GLU A 26 10.90 -17.08 4.42
CA GLU A 26 10.14 -16.59 5.56
C GLU A 26 9.87 -15.09 5.48
N GLU A 27 8.71 -14.67 5.98
CA GLU A 27 8.36 -13.26 6.18
C GLU A 27 8.26 -13.00 7.68
N ILE A 28 9.03 -12.02 8.17
CA ILE A 28 9.16 -11.72 9.59
C ILE A 28 8.84 -10.25 9.85
N ILE A 29 7.99 -9.99 10.84
CA ILE A 29 7.71 -8.66 11.37
C ILE A 29 8.58 -8.43 12.61
N VAL A 30 9.38 -7.38 12.56
CA VAL A 30 10.18 -6.92 13.70
C VAL A 30 9.37 -5.92 14.51
N GLU A 31 9.30 -6.14 15.81
CA GLU A 31 8.54 -5.33 16.76
C GLU A 31 9.44 -4.60 17.76
N ARG A 32 9.05 -3.38 18.12
CA ARG A 32 9.65 -2.64 19.24
C ARG A 32 8.56 -2.30 20.24
N SER A 33 8.71 -2.77 21.48
CA SER A 33 7.70 -2.62 22.54
C SER A 33 6.29 -3.09 22.11
N GLY A 34 6.23 -4.24 21.42
CA GLY A 34 4.97 -4.85 20.93
C GLY A 34 4.34 -4.16 19.71
N ARG A 35 4.99 -3.15 19.12
CA ARG A 35 4.52 -2.49 17.90
C ARG A 35 5.35 -2.92 16.69
N PRO A 36 4.73 -3.33 15.57
CA PRO A 36 5.43 -3.57 14.30
C PRO A 36 6.18 -2.31 13.85
N VAL A 37 7.48 -2.45 13.54
CA VAL A 37 8.33 -1.34 13.09
C VAL A 37 9.05 -1.62 11.77
N ALA A 38 9.28 -2.88 11.44
CA ALA A 38 9.89 -3.27 10.17
C ALA A 38 9.42 -4.67 9.74
N ALA A 39 9.56 -4.97 8.44
CA ALA A 39 9.36 -6.29 7.89
C ALA A 39 10.65 -6.73 7.21
N VAL A 40 11.05 -7.98 7.41
CA VAL A 40 12.14 -8.62 6.66
C VAL A 40 11.51 -9.72 5.82
N ILE A 41 11.72 -9.60 4.50
CA ILE A 41 11.09 -10.43 3.48
C ILE A 41 12.13 -10.80 2.42
N PRO A 42 11.91 -11.86 1.64
CA PRO A 42 12.78 -12.17 0.51
C PRO A 42 12.88 -11.00 -0.46
N VAL A 43 14.07 -10.80 -1.05
CA VAL A 43 14.30 -9.68 -1.97
C VAL A 43 13.36 -9.74 -3.18
N THR A 44 13.06 -10.93 -3.68
CA THR A 44 12.13 -11.16 -4.78
C THR A 44 10.71 -10.72 -4.44
N THR A 45 10.27 -10.94 -3.20
CA THR A 45 8.98 -10.44 -2.70
C THR A 45 8.96 -8.92 -2.66
N TYR A 46 10.05 -8.29 -2.19
CA TYR A 46 10.18 -6.83 -2.21
C TYR A 46 10.14 -6.26 -3.64
N GLU A 47 10.89 -6.86 -4.57
CA GLU A 47 10.93 -6.45 -5.98
C GLU A 47 9.54 -6.53 -6.62
N ARG A 48 8.79 -7.62 -6.39
CA ARG A 48 7.41 -7.74 -6.86
C ARG A 48 6.52 -6.65 -6.29
N LEU A 49 6.62 -6.36 -5.00
CA LEU A 49 5.82 -5.31 -4.35
C LEU A 49 6.12 -3.92 -4.96
N VAL A 50 7.39 -3.63 -5.23
CA VAL A 50 7.81 -2.38 -5.87
C VAL A 50 7.30 -2.31 -7.31
N ALA A 51 7.43 -3.40 -8.08
CA ALA A 51 6.97 -3.48 -9.47
C ALA A 51 5.45 -3.30 -9.57
N GLU A 52 4.68 -4.00 -8.74
CA GLU A 52 3.22 -3.86 -8.68
C GLU A 52 2.80 -2.43 -8.30
N ARG A 53 3.51 -1.81 -7.35
CA ARG A 53 3.25 -0.42 -6.97
C ARG A 53 3.45 0.52 -8.15
N ARG A 54 4.51 0.34 -8.95
CA ARG A 54 4.77 1.15 -10.15
C ARG A 54 3.70 0.91 -11.22
N ALA A 55 3.40 -0.34 -11.53
CA ALA A 55 2.41 -0.71 -12.55
C ALA A 55 1.00 -0.15 -12.25
N ARG A 56 0.61 -0.07 -10.96
CA ARG A 56 -0.67 0.56 -10.57
C ARG A 56 -0.76 2.03 -10.96
N PHE A 57 0.34 2.77 -10.89
CA PHE A 57 0.36 4.18 -11.29
C PHE A 57 0.45 4.35 -12.80
N GLU A 58 1.15 3.48 -13.52
CA GLU A 58 1.22 3.51 -14.99
C GLU A 58 -0.15 3.41 -15.65
N VAL A 59 -1.08 2.64 -15.08
CA VAL A 59 -2.46 2.57 -15.57
C VAL A 59 -3.17 3.92 -15.44
N LEU A 60 -2.99 4.62 -14.32
CA LEU A 60 -3.56 5.95 -14.09
C LEU A 60 -2.96 6.98 -15.04
N ASP A 61 -1.64 6.92 -15.25
CA ASP A 61 -0.94 7.83 -16.17
C ASP A 61 -1.38 7.61 -17.62
N ARG A 62 -1.58 6.36 -18.04
CA ARG A 62 -2.13 6.03 -19.36
C ARG A 62 -3.57 6.52 -19.56
N ILE A 63 -4.38 6.54 -18.50
CA ILE A 63 -5.73 7.10 -18.55
C ILE A 63 -5.62 8.63 -18.65
N ARG A 64 -4.82 9.26 -17.79
CA ARG A 64 -4.58 10.70 -17.79
C ARG A 64 -4.06 11.24 -19.12
N SER A 65 -3.14 10.54 -19.78
CA SER A 65 -2.57 10.99 -21.06
C SER A 65 -3.58 11.09 -22.21
N ARG A 66 -4.77 10.50 -22.06
CA ARG A 66 -5.87 10.58 -23.03
C ARG A 66 -6.98 11.54 -22.62
N LEU A 67 -6.89 12.11 -21.41
CA LEU A 67 -7.86 13.08 -20.93
C LEU A 67 -7.46 14.49 -21.39
N PRO A 68 -8.43 15.37 -21.67
CA PRO A 68 -8.16 16.77 -21.95
C PRO A 68 -7.52 17.45 -20.73
N GLU A 69 -6.63 18.41 -20.98
CA GLU A 69 -6.12 19.26 -19.91
C GLU A 69 -7.22 20.21 -19.44
N LEU A 70 -7.72 19.97 -18.22
CA LEU A 70 -8.67 20.83 -17.52
C LEU A 70 -7.95 21.52 -16.38
N SER A 71 -8.35 22.74 -16.09
CA SER A 71 -7.85 23.45 -14.90
C SER A 71 -8.32 22.74 -13.62
N PRO A 72 -7.56 22.86 -12.51
CA PRO A 72 -7.98 22.33 -11.22
C PRO A 72 -9.38 22.80 -10.80
N GLU A 73 -9.73 24.04 -11.12
CA GLU A 73 -11.02 24.66 -10.80
C GLU A 73 -12.18 23.99 -11.54
N GLU A 74 -12.02 23.66 -12.82
CA GLU A 74 -13.02 22.94 -13.62
C GLU A 74 -13.22 21.51 -13.10
N ILE A 75 -12.13 20.83 -12.74
CA ILE A 75 -12.17 19.48 -12.17
C ILE A 75 -12.93 19.49 -10.82
N GLU A 76 -12.62 20.43 -9.94
CA GLU A 76 -13.28 20.56 -8.63
C GLU A 76 -14.77 20.87 -8.76
N ALA A 77 -15.15 21.72 -9.71
CA ALA A 77 -16.55 22.03 -10.00
C ALA A 77 -17.32 20.77 -10.46
N ASP A 78 -16.74 19.98 -11.36
CA ASP A 78 -17.36 18.75 -11.87
C ASP A 78 -17.46 17.65 -10.80
N VAL A 79 -16.40 17.44 -10.02
CA VAL A 79 -16.40 16.49 -8.90
C VAL A 79 -17.45 16.89 -7.87
N THR A 80 -17.50 18.16 -7.48
CA THR A 80 -18.47 18.68 -6.51
C THR A 80 -19.91 18.46 -6.98
N LYS A 81 -20.18 18.72 -8.27
CA LYS A 81 -21.49 18.52 -8.89
C LYS A 81 -21.94 17.06 -8.84
N VAL A 82 -21.03 16.11 -9.11
CA VAL A 82 -21.32 14.67 -9.07
C VAL A 82 -21.51 14.17 -7.64
N VAL A 83 -20.60 14.50 -6.72
CA VAL A 83 -20.67 14.09 -5.32
C VAL A 83 -21.96 14.59 -4.66
N THR A 84 -22.33 15.85 -4.91
CA THR A 84 -23.58 16.44 -4.41
C THR A 84 -24.81 15.69 -4.94
N ARG A 85 -24.79 15.31 -6.23
CA ARG A 85 -25.88 14.54 -6.85
C ARG A 85 -26.03 13.15 -6.24
N VAL A 86 -24.92 12.44 -6.01
CA VAL A 86 -24.93 11.11 -5.38
C VAL A 86 -25.42 11.21 -3.94
N ARG A 87 -24.91 12.17 -3.15
CA ARG A 87 -25.36 12.41 -1.77
C ARG A 87 -26.86 12.70 -1.67
N ARG A 88 -27.42 13.47 -2.62
CA ARG A 88 -28.86 13.75 -2.68
C ARG A 88 -29.69 12.52 -3.03
N LYS A 89 -29.19 11.63 -3.91
CA LYS A 89 -29.87 10.37 -4.27
C LYS A 89 -29.75 9.29 -3.19
N SER A 90 -28.69 9.32 -2.39
CA SER A 90 -28.43 8.37 -1.29
C SER A 90 -28.92 8.86 0.07
N ALA A 91 -29.59 10.02 0.15
CA ALA A 91 -30.23 10.46 1.39
C ALA A 91 -31.24 9.39 1.84
N PRO A 92 -31.19 8.94 3.12
CA PRO A 92 -32.04 7.84 3.57
C PRO A 92 -33.51 8.19 3.33
N ARG A 93 -34.25 7.28 2.69
CA ARG A 93 -35.72 7.34 2.67
C ARG A 93 -36.15 7.22 4.14
N ARG A 94 -36.49 8.35 4.73
CA ARG A 94 -37.04 8.40 6.08
C ARG A 94 -38.41 7.70 6.04
N PRO A 95 -38.69 6.75 6.95
CA PRO A 95 -40.00 6.10 7.04
C PRO A 95 -41.10 7.10 7.38
#